data_AF-A0A497SQT0-F1
#
_entry.id   AF-A0A497SQT0-F1
#
_cell.length_a   1.000
_cell.length_b   1.000
_cell.length_c   1.000
_cell.angle_alpha   90.00
_cell.angle_beta   90.00
_cell.angle_gamma   90.00
#
_symmetry.space_group_name_H-M   'P 1'
#
loop_
_entity.id
_entity.type
_entity.pdbx_description
1 polymer ?
#
loop_
_entity_poly.entity_id
_entity_poly.type
_entity_poly.pdbx_seq_one_letter_code
_entity_poly.pdbx_strand_id
1 'polypeptide(L)'
;SRTRTCTDLNSCGTVLSKPATTEACGVTTCTEDWNCTGWSGCQNGFMHKNCTDLNECGTTLNKPATLQPCTTTGECAVDSDCDDGDPCTNDTCGGDPLTCSNTEITSCVDGDGCCPVLCDNTNDDDCVA
;
A
#
# COMPACT_ATOMS: atom_id res chain seq x y z
N SER A 1 -4.53 -17.20 36.20
CA SER A 1 -5.81 -17.36 36.92
C SER A 1 -5.52 -18.00 38.26
N ARG A 2 -6.29 -17.68 39.31
CA ARG A 2 -6.17 -18.37 40.61
C ARG A 2 -7.50 -19.01 40.98
N THR A 3 -7.44 -20.25 41.43
CA THR A 3 -8.60 -20.97 41.94
C THR A 3 -8.43 -21.13 43.44
N ARG A 4 -9.52 -20.90 44.20
CA ARG A 4 -9.57 -21.25 45.61
C ARG A 4 -10.70 -22.25 45.84
N THR A 5 -10.43 -23.27 46.63
CA THR A 5 -11.43 -24.24 47.05
C THR A 5 -12.09 -23.72 48.32
N CYS A 6 -13.40 -23.49 48.26
CA CYS A 6 -14.19 -23.15 49.45
C CYS A 6 -14.95 -24.39 49.92
N THR A 7 -14.72 -24.78 51.18
CA THR A 7 -15.45 -25.85 51.87
C THR A 7 -16.58 -25.25 52.70
N ASP A 8 -17.78 -25.80 52.55
CA ASP A 8 -18.94 -25.45 53.38
C ASP A 8 -18.78 -26.11 54.76
N LEU A 9 -18.37 -25.32 55.75
CA LEU A 9 -18.08 -25.81 57.10
C LEU A 9 -19.35 -26.24 57.86
N ASN A 10 -20.52 -25.71 57.49
CA ASN A 10 -21.78 -25.95 58.21
C ASN A 10 -22.79 -26.76 57.39
N SER A 11 -22.39 -27.29 56.23
CA SER A 11 -23.22 -28.13 55.36
C SER A 11 -24.59 -27.54 55.03
N CYS A 12 -24.68 -26.20 54.93
CA CYS A 12 -25.95 -25.51 54.70
C CYS A 12 -26.39 -25.51 53.23
N GLY A 13 -25.51 -25.88 52.29
CA GLY A 13 -25.87 -26.19 50.89
C GLY A 13 -26.27 -24.98 50.03
N THR A 14 -26.02 -23.75 50.49
CA THR A 14 -26.43 -22.54 49.76
C THR A 14 -25.37 -22.10 48.74
N VAL A 15 -25.79 -21.78 47.51
CA VAL A 15 -24.92 -21.19 46.48
C VAL A 15 -24.95 -19.66 46.48
N LEU A 16 -25.95 -19.07 47.12
CA LEU A 16 -26.27 -17.63 47.04
C LEU A 16 -25.20 -16.73 47.70
N SER A 17 -24.47 -17.27 48.69
CA SER A 17 -23.44 -16.53 49.45
C SER A 17 -22.04 -17.11 49.25
N LYS A 18 -21.87 -18.03 48.29
CA LYS A 18 -20.57 -18.65 48.01
C LYS A 18 -19.69 -17.63 47.28
N PRO A 19 -18.51 -17.26 47.81
CA PRO A 19 -17.60 -16.38 47.10
C PRO A 19 -17.14 -17.04 45.79
N ALA A 20 -16.90 -16.23 44.76
CA ALA A 20 -16.40 -16.72 43.48
C ALA A 20 -15.09 -17.50 43.71
N THR A 21 -15.11 -18.79 43.36
CA THR A 21 -13.96 -19.70 43.54
C THR A 21 -12.93 -19.58 42.43
N THR A 22 -13.30 -18.86 41.36
CA THR A 22 -12.45 -18.59 40.21
C THR A 22 -12.31 -17.09 40.11
N GLU A 23 -11.14 -16.57 40.46
CA GLU A 23 -10.74 -15.24 40.04
C GLU A 23 -10.01 -15.41 38.71
N ALA A 24 -10.58 -14.84 37.65
CA ALA A 24 -9.81 -14.54 36.46
C ALA A 24 -8.59 -13.75 36.93
N CYS A 25 -7.40 -14.12 36.45
CA CYS A 25 -6.26 -13.23 36.61
C CYS A 25 -6.74 -11.91 36.00
N GLY A 26 -6.74 -10.81 36.77
CA GLY A 26 -7.02 -9.51 36.20
C GLY A 26 -6.24 -9.43 34.91
N VAL A 27 -6.94 -9.25 33.80
CA VAL A 27 -6.28 -8.86 32.57
C VAL A 27 -5.66 -7.53 32.97
N THR A 28 -4.37 -7.53 33.28
CA THR A 28 -3.62 -6.29 33.37
C THR A 28 -3.95 -5.61 32.06
N THR A 29 -4.70 -4.51 32.11
CA THR A 29 -5.08 -3.75 30.92
C THR A 29 -3.79 -3.19 30.38
N CYS A 30 -3.11 -4.00 29.56
CA CYS A 30 -1.90 -3.60 28.90
C CYS A 30 -2.35 -2.79 27.70
N THR A 31 -2.13 -1.49 27.77
CA THR A 31 -2.36 -0.60 26.64
C THR A 31 -1.11 -0.67 25.78
N GLU A 32 -1.27 -1.14 24.55
CA GLU A 32 -0.18 -1.20 23.58
C GLU A 32 0.39 0.19 23.30
N ASP A 33 1.72 0.31 23.32
CA ASP A 33 2.44 1.53 22.94
C ASP A 33 3.38 1.21 21.78
N TRP A 34 2.90 1.48 20.56
CA TRP A 34 3.62 1.12 19.34
C TRP A 34 4.56 2.23 18.91
N ASN A 35 5.86 1.95 18.98
CA ASN A 35 6.88 2.78 18.35
C ASN A 35 7.21 2.24 16.96
N CYS A 36 7.01 3.05 15.92
CA CYS A 36 7.29 2.65 14.54
C CYS A 36 8.43 3.46 13.93
N THR A 37 9.27 2.77 13.15
CA THR A 37 10.21 3.41 12.21
C THR A 37 9.45 4.20 11.13
N GLY A 38 10.18 5.10 10.44
CA GLY A 38 9.68 5.70 9.20
C GLY A 38 9.43 4.64 8.12
N TRP A 39 8.63 4.99 7.11
CA TRP A 39 8.44 4.13 5.95
C TRP A 39 9.75 3.94 5.17
N SER A 40 9.98 2.73 4.69
CA SER A 40 11.06 2.43 3.74
C SER A 40 10.84 3.15 2.42
N GLY A 41 11.86 3.11 1.55
CA GLY A 41 11.66 3.39 0.13
C GLY A 41 10.63 2.43 -0.49
N CYS A 42 10.05 2.86 -1.61
CA CYS A 42 9.15 2.03 -2.40
C CYS A 42 9.91 0.84 -2.99
N GLN A 43 9.41 -0.38 -2.78
CA GLN A 43 9.94 -1.59 -3.38
C GLN A 43 8.77 -2.46 -3.83
N ASN A 44 8.74 -2.81 -5.12
CA ASN A 44 7.66 -3.61 -5.72
C ASN A 44 6.27 -3.01 -5.46
N GLY A 45 6.12 -1.68 -5.52
CA GLY A 45 4.85 -0.98 -5.29
C GLY A 45 4.40 -0.86 -3.83
N PHE A 46 5.22 -1.30 -2.86
CA PHE A 46 4.90 -1.17 -1.42
C PHE A 46 6.04 -0.54 -0.63
N MET A 47 5.67 0.16 0.45
CA MET A 47 6.59 0.60 1.49
C MET A 47 6.28 -0.09 2.81
N HIS A 48 7.33 -0.34 3.58
CA HIS A 48 7.30 -1.12 4.81
C HIS A 48 7.74 -0.25 5.99
N LYS A 49 7.22 -0.55 7.19
CA LYS A 49 7.79 -0.02 8.43
C LYS A 49 7.74 -1.08 9.52
N ASN A 50 8.72 -1.03 10.41
CA ASN A 50 8.75 -1.86 11.61
C ASN A 50 8.11 -1.12 12.78
N CYS A 51 7.33 -1.85 13.58
CA CYS A 51 6.70 -1.35 14.79
C CYS A 51 7.00 -2.30 15.96
N THR A 52 7.42 -1.73 17.09
CA THR A 52 7.74 -2.45 18.33
C THR A 52 6.78 -2.00 19.42
N ASP A 53 6.23 -2.97 20.16
CA ASP A 53 5.39 -2.72 21.33
C ASP A 53 6.29 -2.46 22.54
N LEU A 54 6.35 -1.20 22.99
CA LEU A 54 7.20 -0.77 24.09
C LEU A 54 6.72 -1.28 25.46
N ASN A 55 5.44 -1.63 25.57
CA ASN A 55 4.85 -2.12 26.81
C ASN A 55 4.84 -3.65 26.87
N GLU A 56 5.37 -4.34 25.85
CA GLU A 56 5.46 -5.80 25.78
C GLU A 56 4.12 -6.51 26.07
N CYS A 57 3.01 -5.90 25.65
CA CYS A 57 1.66 -6.42 25.85
C CYS A 57 1.43 -7.72 25.08
N GLY A 58 2.09 -7.88 23.93
CA GLY A 58 2.02 -9.09 23.12
C GLY A 58 0.69 -9.29 22.37
N THR A 59 -0.18 -8.28 22.42
CA THR A 59 -1.40 -8.22 21.61
C THR A 59 -1.14 -7.43 20.32
N THR A 60 -2.08 -7.45 19.37
CA THR A 60 -1.98 -6.72 18.09
C THR A 60 -3.21 -5.84 17.81
N LEU A 61 -3.98 -5.52 18.85
CA LEU A 61 -5.28 -4.86 18.73
C LEU A 61 -5.17 -3.45 18.12
N ASN A 62 -4.16 -2.68 18.54
CA ASN A 62 -3.89 -1.32 18.10
C ASN A 62 -2.61 -1.23 17.26
N LYS A 63 -2.09 -2.36 16.76
CA LYS A 63 -0.87 -2.39 15.95
C LYS A 63 -1.07 -1.60 14.65
N PRO A 64 -0.25 -0.57 14.38
CA PRO A 64 -0.32 0.15 13.12
C PRO A 64 -0.01 -0.74 11.91
N ALA A 65 -0.58 -0.40 10.75
CA ALA A 65 -0.26 -1.08 9.49
C ALA A 65 1.25 -0.98 9.20
N THR A 66 1.90 -2.11 8.90
CA THR A 66 3.34 -2.19 8.60
C THR A 66 3.65 -2.24 7.11
N LEU A 67 2.61 -2.22 6.28
CA LEU A 67 2.66 -2.27 4.82
C LEU A 67 1.65 -1.28 4.28
N GLN A 68 2.05 -0.46 3.31
CA GLN A 68 1.12 0.38 2.54
C GLN A 68 1.60 0.49 1.09
N PRO A 69 0.67 0.68 0.12
CA PRO A 69 1.04 0.91 -1.26
C PRO A 69 1.86 2.20 -1.37
N CYS A 70 2.76 2.24 -2.35
CA CYS A 70 3.42 3.49 -2.68
C CYS A 70 2.39 4.48 -3.21
N THR A 71 2.42 5.70 -2.70
CA THR A 71 1.79 6.84 -3.36
C THR A 71 2.72 7.25 -4.50
N THR A 72 2.80 6.44 -5.55
CA THR A 72 3.41 6.85 -6.81
C THR A 72 2.43 7.81 -7.47
N THR A 73 2.44 9.08 -7.06
CA THR A 73 2.05 10.16 -7.98
C THR A 73 3.15 10.21 -9.03
N GLY A 74 3.14 9.25 -9.94
CA GLY A 74 3.92 9.36 -11.17
C GLY A 74 3.45 10.58 -11.94
N GLU A 75 4.29 11.02 -12.87
CA GLU A 75 3.99 12.14 -13.77
C GLU A 75 2.70 11.91 -14.55
N CYS A 76 2.41 10.65 -14.89
CA CYS A 76 1.28 10.20 -15.68
C CYS A 76 0.58 9.00 -15.02
N ALA A 77 -0.67 8.74 -15.43
CA ALA A 77 -1.42 7.53 -15.08
C ALA A 77 -1.74 6.66 -16.30
N VAL A 78 -1.86 7.27 -17.48
CA VAL A 78 -2.09 6.61 -18.77
C VAL A 78 -1.28 7.28 -19.88
N ASP A 79 -1.08 6.60 -21.01
CA ASP A 79 -0.33 7.13 -22.16
C ASP A 79 -0.84 8.50 -22.65
N SER A 80 -2.17 8.71 -22.64
CA SER A 80 -2.77 10.00 -23.04
C SER A 80 -2.45 11.16 -22.12
N ASP A 81 -1.94 10.92 -20.91
CA ASP A 81 -1.46 12.01 -20.03
C ASP A 81 -0.09 12.55 -20.50
N CYS A 82 0.60 11.82 -21.37
CA CYS A 82 1.91 12.17 -21.93
C CYS A 82 1.84 12.81 -23.33
N ASP A 83 0.64 13.01 -23.86
CA ASP A 83 0.40 13.65 -25.15
C ASP A 83 1.00 15.06 -25.18
N ASP A 84 2.04 15.26 -25.99
CA ASP A 84 2.70 16.56 -26.18
C ASP A 84 2.18 17.32 -27.41
N GLY A 85 1.20 16.74 -28.12
CA GLY A 85 0.61 17.27 -29.33
C GLY A 85 1.45 17.07 -30.59
N ASP A 86 2.57 16.35 -30.53
CA ASP A 86 3.33 15.95 -31.70
C ASP A 86 2.83 14.58 -32.23
N PRO A 87 2.18 14.52 -33.41
CA PRO A 87 1.75 13.24 -33.99
C PRO A 87 2.94 12.32 -34.33
N CYS A 88 4.17 12.87 -34.38
CA CYS A 88 5.38 12.13 -34.67
C CYS A 88 6.09 11.56 -33.43
N THR A 89 5.45 11.57 -32.27
CA THR A 89 5.95 10.87 -31.08
C THR A 89 5.01 9.76 -30.64
N ASN A 90 5.62 8.65 -30.22
CA ASN A 90 4.91 7.62 -29.47
C ASN A 90 5.01 7.93 -27.98
N ASP A 91 3.93 8.47 -27.43
CA ASP A 91 3.83 8.92 -26.05
C ASP A 91 3.43 7.75 -25.14
N THR A 92 4.29 7.43 -24.19
CA THR A 92 4.10 6.27 -23.33
C THR A 92 4.27 6.65 -21.86
N CYS A 93 3.35 6.18 -21.03
CA CYS A 93 3.41 6.29 -19.59
C CYS A 93 3.91 4.96 -19.01
N GLY A 94 5.11 4.97 -18.44
CA GLY A 94 5.71 3.73 -17.93
C GLY A 94 6.79 3.95 -16.88
N GLY A 95 7.23 2.84 -16.29
CA GLY A 95 8.24 2.84 -15.22
C GLY A 95 7.67 2.71 -13.80
N ASP A 96 8.57 2.69 -12.81
CA ASP A 96 8.25 2.82 -11.39
C ASP A 96 9.30 3.75 -10.76
N PRO A 97 8.99 5.04 -10.54
CA PRO A 97 7.68 5.68 -10.71
C PRO A 97 7.28 5.87 -12.18
N LEU A 98 5.98 6.04 -12.45
CA LEU A 98 5.48 6.33 -13.80
C LEU A 98 6.00 7.69 -14.27
N THR A 99 6.61 7.71 -15.44
CA THR A 99 7.17 8.89 -16.12
C THR A 99 6.76 8.88 -17.59
N CYS A 100 6.64 10.06 -18.19
CA CYS A 100 6.37 10.17 -19.61
C CYS A 100 7.62 9.91 -20.45
N SER A 101 7.43 9.25 -21.58
CA SER A 101 8.46 9.00 -22.59
C SER A 101 7.87 9.18 -23.98
N ASN A 102 8.36 10.18 -24.70
CA ASN A 102 7.91 10.54 -26.05
C ASN A 102 9.00 10.11 -27.03
N THR A 103 8.75 9.04 -27.79
CA THR A 103 9.75 8.44 -28.67
C THR A 103 9.47 8.82 -30.12
N GLU A 104 10.44 9.44 -30.79
CA GLU A 104 10.30 9.84 -32.20
C GLU A 104 9.95 8.65 -33.11
N ILE A 105 8.92 8.84 -33.92
CA ILE A 105 8.54 7.94 -35.00
C ILE A 105 9.42 8.25 -36.21
N THR A 106 10.07 7.22 -36.74
CA THR A 106 10.96 7.35 -37.91
C THR A 106 10.45 6.58 -39.13
N SER A 107 9.32 5.89 -39.01
CA SER A 107 8.68 5.16 -40.10
C SER A 107 7.75 6.06 -40.88
N CYS A 108 7.77 5.94 -42.20
CA CYS A 108 6.82 6.60 -43.10
C CYS A 108 5.56 5.74 -43.20
N VAL A 109 4.42 6.26 -42.76
CA VAL A 109 3.16 5.51 -42.71
C VAL A 109 2.00 6.40 -43.15
N ASP A 110 1.44 6.11 -44.32
CA ASP A 110 0.31 6.86 -44.86
C ASP A 110 -0.88 6.95 -43.88
N GLY A 111 -1.38 8.16 -43.68
CA GLY A 111 -2.58 8.51 -42.92
C GLY A 111 -2.44 8.43 -41.40
N ASP A 112 -1.21 8.47 -40.87
CA ASP A 112 -0.94 8.50 -39.42
C ASP A 112 -0.85 9.93 -38.86
N GLY A 113 -0.84 10.94 -39.73
CA GLY A 113 -0.78 12.36 -39.38
C GLY A 113 0.63 12.86 -39.03
N CYS A 114 1.66 12.03 -39.21
CA CYS A 114 3.05 12.34 -38.98
C CYS A 114 3.82 12.38 -40.30
N CYS A 115 4.75 13.33 -40.44
CA CYS A 115 5.73 13.33 -41.54
C CYS A 115 7.16 13.41 -40.95
N PRO A 116 7.81 12.26 -40.70
CA PRO A 116 9.18 12.23 -40.20
C PRO A 116 10.19 12.83 -41.19
N VAL A 117 11.35 13.30 -40.70
CA VAL A 117 12.39 13.99 -41.50
C VAL A 117 12.92 13.19 -42.71
N LEU A 118 12.81 11.85 -42.68
CA LEU A 118 13.26 10.96 -43.77
C LEU A 118 12.14 10.54 -44.72
N CYS A 119 10.92 11.02 -44.50
CA CYS A 119 9.75 10.75 -45.30
C CYS A 119 9.48 11.92 -46.27
N ASP A 120 8.83 11.60 -47.38
CA ASP A 120 8.42 12.57 -48.38
C ASP A 120 7.06 12.17 -48.95
N ASN A 121 6.49 13.05 -49.78
CA ASN A 121 5.18 12.84 -50.41
C ASN A 121 5.08 11.61 -51.35
N THR A 122 6.15 10.84 -51.52
CA THR A 122 6.16 9.60 -52.31
C THR A 122 6.02 8.34 -51.45
N ASN A 123 6.36 8.44 -50.16
CA ASN A 123 6.33 7.32 -49.22
C ASN A 123 5.55 7.60 -47.94
N ASP A 124 4.96 8.79 -47.84
CA ASP A 124 4.12 9.25 -46.75
C ASP A 124 3.16 10.37 -47.25
N ASP A 125 1.85 10.13 -47.20
CA ASP A 125 0.86 11.09 -47.69
C ASP A 125 0.54 12.25 -46.73
N ASP A 126 1.05 12.20 -45.50
CA ASP A 126 0.97 13.28 -44.52
C ASP A 126 2.09 14.33 -44.73
N CYS A 127 3.09 14.01 -45.54
CA CYS A 127 4.11 14.96 -45.97
C CYS A 127 3.58 15.96 -47.00
N VAL A 128 3.53 17.24 -46.62
CA VAL A 128 3.20 18.33 -47.55
C VAL A 128 4.27 18.45 -48.66
N ALA A 129 3.80 18.58 -49.91
CA ALA A 129 4.64 18.71 -51.10
C ALA A 129 5.33 20.08 -51.24
#